data_AF-T0HPH8-F1
#
_entry.id   AF-T0HPH8-F1
#
_cell.length_a   1.000
_cell.length_b   1.000
_cell.length_c   1.000
_cell.angle_alpha   90.00
_cell.angle_beta   90.00
_cell.angle_gamma   90.00
#
_symmetry.space_group_name_H-M   'P 1'
#
loop_
_entity.id
_entity.type
_entity.pdbx_description
1 polymer ?
#
loop_
_entity_poly.entity_id
_entity_poly.type
_entity_poly.pdbx_seq_one_letter_code
_entity_poly.pdbx_strand_id
1 'polypeptide(L)' 'MGHLLDNVSFVDIAPILCAGVTVYKGLKVTDTKPSDWVVISGIGGLGHLAVQYAKAMGLNVVAVGGH' A
#
# COMPACT_ATOMS: atom_id res chain seq x y z
N MET A 1 -9.07 -5.80 -19.33
CA MET A 1 -9.59 -5.17 -18.09
C MET A 1 -9.81 -6.31 -17.09
N GLY A 2 -9.25 -6.19 -15.87
CA GLY A 2 -8.87 -7.33 -15.02
C GLY A 2 -10.02 -8.24 -14.58
N HIS A 3 -9.71 -9.52 -14.33
CA HIS A 3 -10.62 -10.49 -13.73
C HIS A 3 -10.78 -10.16 -12.24
N LEU A 4 -12.00 -9.87 -11.80
CA LEU A 4 -12.29 -9.69 -10.38
C LEU A 4 -12.40 -11.06 -9.71
N LEU A 5 -12.15 -11.13 -8.40
CA LEU A 5 -12.38 -12.36 -7.64
C LEU A 5 -13.89 -12.55 -7.44
N ASP A 6 -14.42 -13.71 -7.81
CA ASP A 6 -15.86 -14.00 -7.77
C ASP A 6 -16.43 -14.02 -6.33
N ASN A 7 -15.56 -14.09 -5.33
CA ASN A 7 -15.91 -14.20 -3.91
C ASN A 7 -15.61 -12.93 -3.10
N VAL A 8 -15.39 -11.78 -3.74
CA VAL A 8 -15.11 -10.50 -3.07
C VAL A 8 -16.07 -9.42 -3.57
N SER A 9 -16.62 -8.60 -2.67
CA SER A 9 -17.55 -7.55 -3.04
C SER A 9 -16.84 -6.39 -3.76
N PHE A 10 -17.59 -5.65 -4.58
CA PHE A 10 -17.09 -4.44 -5.23
C PHE A 10 -16.66 -3.34 -4.24
N VAL A 11 -17.36 -3.23 -3.11
CA VAL A 11 -17.06 -2.23 -2.09
C VAL A 11 -15.70 -2.52 -1.45
N ASP A 12 -15.41 -3.80 -1.20
CA ASP A 12 -14.16 -4.22 -0.56
C ASP A 12 -12.95 -4.09 -1.49
N ILE A 13 -13.14 -4.36 -2.79
CA ILE A 13 -12.05 -4.34 -3.78
C ILE A 13 -11.76 -2.94 -4.34
N ALA A 14 -12.75 -2.04 -4.35
CA ALA A 14 -12.60 -0.67 -4.84
C ALA A 14 -11.36 0.09 -4.27
N PRO A 15 -11.09 0.10 -2.96
CA PRO A 15 -9.91 0.79 -2.42
C PRO A 15 -8.59 0.15 -2.88
N ILE A 16 -8.56 -1.17 -3.10
CA ILE A 16 -7.37 -1.87 -3.61
C ILE A 16 -7.08 -1.45 -5.05
N LEU A 17 -8.12 -1.32 -5.87
CA LEU A 17 -7.99 -0.95 -7.30
C LEU A 17 -7.63 0.51 -7.54
N CYS A 18 -7.79 1.40 -6.56
CA CYS A 18 -7.45 2.81 -6.67
C CYS A 18 -6.27 3.20 -5.78
N ALA A 19 -6.48 3.20 -4.46
CA ALA A 19 -5.45 3.56 -3.49
C ALA A 19 -4.36 2.48 -3.42
N GLY A 20 -4.74 1.20 -3.47
CA GLY A 20 -3.81 0.08 -3.42
C GLY A 20 -2.83 0.07 -4.60
N VAL A 21 -3.33 0.09 -5.85
CA VAL A 21 -2.44 0.09 -7.03
C VAL A 21 -1.49 1.29 -7.05
N THR A 22 -1.95 2.45 -6.58
CA THR A 22 -1.14 3.68 -6.47
C THR A 22 0.03 3.46 -5.51
N VAL A 23 -0.27 3.00 -4.31
CA VAL A 23 0.72 2.74 -3.26
C VAL A 23 1.68 1.62 -3.66
N TYR A 24 1.16 0.51 -4.21
CA TYR A 24 1.98 -0.61 -4.66
C TYR A 24 2.99 -0.17 -5.71
N LYS A 25 2.54 0.61 -6.71
CA LYS A 25 3.46 1.13 -7.74
C LYS A 25 4.47 2.10 -7.14
N GLY A 26 4.06 2.97 -6.22
CA GLY A 26 4.94 3.88 -5.50
C GLY A 26 6.09 3.14 -4.80
N LEU A 27 5.78 2.10 -4.03
CA LEU A 27 6.79 1.26 -3.36
C LEU A 27 7.63 0.43 -4.34
N LYS A 28 7.09 0.03 -5.50
CA LYS A 28 7.83 -0.79 -6.46
C LYS A 28 8.94 -0.01 -7.19
N VAL A 29 8.80 1.31 -7.30
CA VAL A 29 9.75 2.17 -8.05
C VAL A 29 10.81 2.81 -7.15
N THR A 30 10.82 2.52 -5.85
CA THR A 30 11.82 3.07 -4.91
C THR A 30 13.15 2.31 -4.89
N ASP A 31 13.31 1.26 -5.72
CA ASP A 31 14.49 0.36 -5.76
C ASP A 31 14.87 -0.25 -4.38
N THR A 32 13.92 -0.19 -3.43
CA THR A 32 14.09 -0.67 -2.06
C THR A 32 14.12 -2.19 -2.00
N LYS A 33 14.99 -2.71 -1.16
CA LYS A 33 15.17 -4.13 -0.88
C LYS A 33 14.56 -4.49 0.48
N PRO A 34 14.25 -5.76 0.74
CA PRO A 34 13.85 -6.20 2.06
C PRO A 34 14.85 -5.74 3.13
N SER A 35 14.35 -5.32 4.28
CA SER A 35 15.07 -4.66 5.37
C SER A 35 15.43 -3.18 5.16
N ASP A 36 15.23 -2.62 3.97
CA ASP A 36 15.34 -1.17 3.79
C ASP A 36 14.23 -0.44 4.54
N TRP A 37 14.48 0.83 4.86
CA TRP A 37 13.54 1.69 5.58
C TRP A 37 12.73 2.54 4.61
N VAL A 38 11.43 2.64 4.88
CA VAL A 38 10.52 3.55 4.18
C VAL A 38 9.78 4.43 5.18
N VAL A 39 9.70 5.72 4.86
CA VAL A 39 8.90 6.68 5.62
C VAL A 39 7.57 6.89 4.91
N ILE A 40 6.48 6.64 5.61
CA ILE A 40 5.12 6.87 5.12
C ILE A 40 4.61 8.14 5.79
N SER A 41 4.47 9.20 4.99
CA SER A 41 3.96 10.48 5.43
C SER A 41 2.44 10.54 5.22
N GLY A 42 1.69 10.64 6.31
CA GLY A 42 0.23 10.64 6.32
C GLY A 42 -0.38 9.25 6.47
N ILE A 43 -1.26 9.08 7.47
CA ILE A 43 -1.92 7.81 7.80
C ILE A 43 -3.43 7.96 7.60
N GLY A 44 -3.83 8.12 6.33
CA GLY A 44 -5.22 8.08 5.86
C GLY A 44 -5.49 6.85 5.00
N GLY A 45 -6.49 6.90 4.10
CA GLY A 45 -6.87 5.76 3.27
C GLY A 45 -5.71 5.11 2.48
N LEU A 46 -4.82 5.92 1.90
CA LEU A 46 -3.62 5.42 1.21
C LEU A 46 -2.53 4.98 2.21
N GLY A 47 -2.32 5.75 3.27
CA GLY A 47 -1.27 5.50 4.26
C GLY A 47 -1.44 4.15 4.95
N HIS A 48 -2.67 3.76 5.29
CA HIS A 48 -2.96 2.43 5.81
C HIS A 48 -2.54 1.32 4.84
N LEU A 49 -2.88 1.43 3.56
CA LEU A 49 -2.46 0.45 2.56
C LEU A 49 -0.94 0.46 2.37
N ALA A 50 -0.29 1.62 2.44
CA ALA A 50 1.16 1.77 2.33
C ALA A 50 1.89 1.03 3.44
N VAL A 51 1.43 1.14 4.69
CA VAL A 51 2.03 0.41 5.82
C VAL A 51 1.93 -1.09 5.59
N GLN A 52 0.74 -1.57 5.19
CA GLN A 52 0.51 -3.01 5.00
C GLN A 52 1.32 -3.57 3.83
N TYR A 53 1.39 -2.85 2.71
CA TYR A 53 2.17 -3.28 1.55
C TYR A 53 3.67 -3.22 1.81
N ALA A 54 4.17 -2.15 2.43
CA ALA A 54 5.58 -2.05 2.77
C ALA A 54 6.01 -3.18 3.73
N LYS A 55 5.18 -3.49 4.73
CA LYS A 55 5.45 -4.60 5.65
C LYS A 55 5.39 -5.97 4.95
N ALA A 56 4.42 -6.18 4.06
CA ALA A 56 4.34 -7.40 3.25
C ALA A 56 5.51 -7.56 2.27
N MET A 57 6.12 -6.46 1.83
CA MET A 57 7.34 -6.42 1.01
C MET A 57 8.64 -6.61 1.82
N GLY A 58 8.55 -6.76 3.14
CA GLY A 58 9.71 -6.93 4.02
C GLY A 58 10.46 -5.63 4.33
N LEU A 59 9.83 -4.47 4.15
CA LEU A 59 10.42 -3.17 4.49
C LEU A 59 10.20 -2.83 5.97
N ASN A 60 11.12 -2.07 6.53
CA ASN A 60 10.97 -1.43 7.83
C ASN A 60 10.20 -0.12 7.66
N VAL A 61 9.11 0.06 8.41
CA VAL A 61 8.16 1.16 8.19
C VAL A 61 8.26 2.18 9.32
N VAL A 62 8.47 3.45 8.97
CA VAL A 62 8.23 4.59 9.86
C VAL A 62 7.00 5.32 9.37
N ALA A 63 5.94 5.31 10.19
CA ALA A 63 4.72 6.05 9.92
C ALA A 63 4.79 7.42 10.60
N VAL A 64 4.61 8.50 9.84
CA VAL A 64 4.53 9.86 10.34
C VAL A 64 3.14 10.39 10.08
N GLY A 65 2.38 10.61 11.16
CA GLY A 65 1.07 11.25 11.12
C GLY A 65 1.14 12.65 11.71
N GLY A 66 0.63 13.64 10.99
CA GLY A 66 0.20 14.91 11.56
C GLY A 66 -1.30 14.83 11.79
N HIS A 67 -1.75 15.12 13.01
CA HIS A 67 -3.14 15.50 13.24
C HIS A 67 -3.37 16.87 12.60
#